data_AF-X1KIF6-F1
#
_entry.id   AF-X1KIF6-F1
#
_cell.length_a   1.000
_cell.length_b   1.000
_cell.length_c   1.000
_cell.angle_alpha   90.00
_cell.angle_beta   90.00
_cell.angle_gamma   90.00
#
_symmetry.space_group_name_H-M   'P 1'
#
loop_
_entity.id
_entity.type
_entity.pdbx_description
1 polymer ?
#
loop_
_entity_poly.entity_id
_entity_poly.type
_entity_poly.pdbx_seq_one_letter_code
_entity_poly.pdbx_strand_id
1 'polypeptide(L)'
;FSWANAVVVDHQNNIYVTGLDYAPDTTAEYVTIKYSPNGTEAWIARYTAGVVRGDDWATAVCVDQHNYVYVTGCSESVDGNPDYLTVKYSPSGPGIEENETSNPKIF
;
A
#
# COMPACT_ATOMS: atom_id res chain seq x y z
N PHE A 1 16.23 -0.93 -0.06
CA PHE A 1 16.02 -1.97 0.98
C PHE A 1 14.53 -2.13 1.16
N SER A 2 14.02 -3.35 1.30
CA SER A 2 12.58 -3.58 1.44
C SER A 2 12.27 -4.22 2.78
N TRP A 3 11.17 -3.80 3.40
CA TRP A 3 10.65 -4.39 4.64
C TRP A 3 9.16 -4.69 4.49
N ALA A 4 8.76 -5.90 4.90
CA ALA A 4 7.37 -6.29 5.01
C ALA A 4 6.87 -6.02 6.42
N ASN A 5 5.72 -5.35 6.54
CA ASN A 5 5.15 -4.95 7.83
C ASN A 5 3.84 -5.68 8.14
N ALA A 6 3.03 -6.03 7.12
CA ALA A 6 1.77 -6.71 7.33
C ALA A 6 1.41 -7.66 6.18
N VAL A 7 0.57 -8.65 6.48
CA VAL A 7 0.07 -9.64 5.53
C VAL A 7 -1.41 -9.96 5.80
N VAL A 8 -2.17 -10.22 4.74
CA VAL A 8 -3.57 -10.68 4.81
C VAL A 8 -3.87 -11.65 3.68
N VAL A 9 -4.93 -12.45 3.85
CA VAL A 9 -5.42 -13.40 2.85
C VAL A 9 -6.87 -13.06 2.51
N ASP A 10 -7.21 -13.02 1.21
CA ASP A 10 -8.58 -12.76 0.74
C ASP A 10 -9.46 -14.02 0.68
N HIS A 11 -10.72 -13.85 0.29
CA HIS A 11 -11.69 -14.94 0.20
C HIS A 11 -11.39 -15.98 -0.90
N GLN A 12 -10.47 -15.69 -1.82
CA GLN A 12 -9.98 -16.62 -2.85
C GLN A 12 -8.60 -17.20 -2.50
N ASN A 13 -8.12 -16.99 -1.27
CA ASN A 13 -6.80 -17.40 -0.79
C ASN A 13 -5.61 -16.69 -1.47
N ASN A 14 -5.83 -15.54 -2.10
CA ASN A 14 -4.70 -14.71 -2.52
C ASN A 14 -4.09 -14.04 -1.29
N ILE A 15 -2.77 -13.91 -1.30
CA ILE A 15 -1.98 -13.37 -0.20
C ILE A 15 -1.57 -11.95 -0.59
N TYR A 16 -1.73 -11.00 0.32
CA TYR A 16 -1.30 -9.62 0.13
C TYR A 16 -0.28 -9.29 1.19
N VAL A 17 0.91 -8.86 0.78
CA VAL A 17 1.98 -8.41 1.68
C VAL A 17 2.18 -6.93 1.44
N THR A 18 2.22 -6.14 2.51
CA THR A 18 2.49 -4.70 2.43
C THR A 18 3.66 -4.29 3.33
N GLY A 19 4.28 -3.18 3.00
CA GLY A 19 5.36 -2.58 3.75
C GLY A 19 5.97 -1.43 2.98
N LEU A 20 7.29 -1.34 2.98
CA LEU A 20 8.01 -0.29 2.29
C LEU A 20 9.15 -0.83 1.43
N ASP A 21 9.53 -0.02 0.45
CA ASP A 21 10.78 -0.17 -0.28
C ASP A 21 11.50 1.18 -0.40
N TYR A 22 12.80 1.18 -0.15
CA TYR A 22 13.67 2.31 -0.45
C TYR A 22 14.26 2.14 -1.84
N ALA A 23 13.95 3.07 -2.75
CA ALA A 23 14.72 3.21 -3.97
C ALA A 23 16.07 3.88 -3.67
N PRO A 24 17.13 3.55 -4.42
CA PRO A 24 18.44 4.19 -4.27
C PRO A 24 18.25 5.68 -4.60
N ASP A 25 18.45 6.55 -3.62
CA ASP A 25 18.32 8.01 -3.70
C ASP A 25 16.91 8.61 -3.51
N THR A 26 15.93 7.83 -3.02
CA THR A 26 14.55 8.30 -2.79
C THR A 26 14.06 8.07 -1.35
N THR A 27 12.85 8.56 -1.10
CA THR A 27 12.03 8.27 0.08
C THR A 27 11.54 6.82 0.08
N ALA A 28 11.14 6.33 1.25
CA ALA A 28 10.40 5.08 1.37
C ALA A 28 9.07 5.18 0.61
N GLU A 29 8.72 4.14 -0.16
CA GLU A 29 7.45 4.03 -0.87
C GLU A 29 6.60 2.91 -0.24
N TYR A 30 5.27 3.07 -0.23
CA TYR A 30 4.39 1.92 0.04
C TYR A 30 4.59 0.89 -1.05
N VAL A 31 4.82 -0.36 -0.64
CA VAL A 31 4.80 -1.49 -1.56
C VAL A 31 3.78 -2.51 -1.10
N THR A 32 2.88 -2.90 -1.99
CA THR A 32 1.93 -3.99 -1.78
C THR A 32 2.06 -5.01 -2.90
N ILE A 33 2.22 -6.27 -2.54
CA ILE A 33 2.36 -7.37 -3.48
C ILE A 33 1.20 -8.34 -3.27
N LYS A 34 0.54 -8.73 -4.35
CA LYS A 34 -0.41 -9.85 -4.37
C LYS A 34 0.28 -11.10 -4.88
N TYR A 35 0.13 -12.19 -4.15
CA TYR A 35 0.46 -13.54 -4.59
C TYR A 35 -0.82 -14.37 -4.75
N SER A 36 -0.86 -15.24 -5.76
CA SER A 36 -1.88 -16.28 -5.87
C SER A 36 -1.68 -17.37 -4.80
N PRO A 37 -2.67 -18.27 -4.57
CA PRO A 37 -2.61 -19.26 -3.49
C PRO A 37 -1.41 -20.23 -3.56
N ASN A 38 -0.81 -20.39 -4.74
CA ASN A 38 0.38 -21.19 -4.98
C ASN A 38 1.71 -20.40 -4.76
N GLY A 39 1.64 -19.15 -4.31
CA GLY A 39 2.80 -18.28 -4.10
C GLY A 39 3.36 -17.60 -5.35
N THR A 40 2.68 -17.69 -6.50
CA THR A 40 3.08 -16.93 -7.70
C THR A 40 2.68 -15.46 -7.55
N GLU A 41 3.58 -14.54 -7.90
CA GLU A 41 3.26 -13.11 -7.90
C GLU A 41 2.19 -12.81 -8.96
N ALA A 42 1.10 -12.16 -8.54
CA ALA A 42 0.01 -11.74 -9.41
C ALA A 42 0.17 -10.27 -9.82
N TRP A 43 0.50 -9.38 -8.89
CA TRP A 43 0.84 -7.99 -9.17
C TRP A 43 1.65 -7.36 -8.03
N ILE A 44 2.35 -6.27 -8.37
CA ILE A 44 2.99 -5.35 -7.43
C ILE A 44 2.38 -3.96 -7.62
N ALA A 45 2.05 -3.30 -6.53
CA ALA A 45 1.67 -1.90 -6.48
C ALA A 45 2.69 -1.13 -5.64
N ARG A 46 3.12 0.02 -6.17
CA ARG A 46 3.96 0.99 -5.46
C ARG A 46 3.18 2.29 -5.36
N TYR A 47 3.21 2.93 -4.20
CA TYR A 47 2.60 4.24 -4.02
C TYR A 47 3.54 5.16 -3.24
N THR A 48 3.63 6.39 -3.70
CA THR A 48 4.27 7.49 -2.99
C THR A 48 3.35 8.71 -3.05
N ALA A 49 3.32 9.50 -1.98
CA ALA A 49 2.63 10.78 -1.96
C ALA A 49 3.31 11.85 -2.86
N GLY A 50 4.40 11.49 -3.57
CA GLY A 50 5.09 12.37 -4.51
C GLY A 50 5.92 13.47 -3.83
N VAL A 51 6.09 13.37 -2.51
CA VAL A 51 6.81 14.32 -1.69
C VAL A 51 8.31 14.01 -1.72
N VAL A 52 9.10 14.99 -2.17
CA VAL A 52 10.56 14.89 -2.12
C VAL A 52 11.00 14.95 -0.65
N ARG A 53 11.55 13.83 -0.14
CA ARG A 53 12.10 13.63 1.23
C ARG A 53 11.13 13.29 2.37
N GLY A 54 9.88 12.98 2.08
CA GLY A 54 8.98 12.37 3.08
C GLY A 54 8.91 10.85 2.92
N ASP A 55 9.22 10.09 3.97
CA ASP A 55 9.11 8.63 3.94
C ASP A 55 7.63 8.18 4.04
N ASP A 56 7.22 7.29 3.13
CA ASP A 56 5.93 6.61 3.16
C ASP A 56 6.13 5.13 3.56
N TRP A 57 5.53 4.69 4.68
CA TRP A 57 5.51 3.27 5.06
C TRP A 57 4.15 2.72 5.46
N ALA A 58 3.74 1.63 4.83
CA ALA A 58 2.53 0.90 5.18
C ALA A 58 2.72 0.09 6.47
N THR A 59 1.76 0.14 7.38
CA THR A 59 1.79 -0.58 8.67
C THR A 59 0.65 -1.58 8.83
N ALA A 60 -0.43 -1.44 8.08
CA ALA A 60 -1.59 -2.31 8.19
C ALA A 60 -2.26 -2.56 6.83
N VAL A 61 -2.90 -3.72 6.70
CA VAL A 61 -3.69 -4.10 5.53
C VAL A 61 -4.92 -4.88 5.95
N CYS A 62 -6.06 -4.64 5.29
CA CYS A 62 -7.26 -5.45 5.39
C CYS A 62 -7.92 -5.67 4.03
N VAL A 63 -8.86 -6.62 3.98
CA VAL A 63 -9.61 -6.99 2.78
C VAL A 63 -11.10 -6.95 3.11
N ASP A 64 -11.93 -6.40 2.22
CA ASP A 64 -13.38 -6.41 2.35
C ASP A 64 -14.04 -7.65 1.73
N GLN A 65 -15.36 -7.77 1.91
CA GLN A 65 -16.18 -8.86 1.35
C GLN A 65 -16.21 -8.92 -0.19
N HIS A 66 -15.77 -7.87 -0.89
CA HIS A 66 -15.65 -7.81 -2.34
C HIS A 66 -14.19 -7.96 -2.81
N ASN A 67 -13.27 -8.27 -1.89
CA ASN A 67 -11.82 -8.38 -2.07
C ASN A 67 -11.09 -7.10 -2.46
N TYR A 68 -11.68 -5.94 -2.19
CA TYR A 68 -10.88 -4.72 -2.20
C TYR A 68 -9.91 -4.75 -1.02
N VAL A 69 -8.69 -4.29 -1.28
CA VAL A 69 -7.62 -4.26 -0.31
C VAL A 69 -7.43 -2.84 0.14
N TYR A 70 -7.32 -2.63 1.45
CA TYR A 70 -7.10 -1.33 2.05
C TYR A 70 -5.78 -1.39 2.81
N VAL A 71 -4.85 -0.51 2.45
CA VAL A 71 -3.51 -0.43 3.03
C VAL A 71 -3.38 0.92 3.69
N THR A 72 -2.93 0.96 4.94
CA THR A 72 -2.72 2.22 5.66
C THR A 72 -1.41 2.24 6.42
N GLY A 73 -0.93 3.43 6.74
CA GLY A 73 0.28 3.68 7.50
C GLY A 73 0.62 5.17 7.55
N CYS A 74 1.92 5.46 7.63
CA CYS A 74 2.43 6.82 7.71
C CYS A 74 2.81 7.35 6.32
N SER A 75 2.61 8.64 6.09
CA SER A 75 3.14 9.41 4.97
C SER A 75 3.71 10.70 5.51
N GLU A 76 4.98 10.99 5.26
CA GLU A 76 5.59 12.24 5.70
C GLU A 76 5.44 13.34 4.63
N SER A 77 5.02 14.53 5.08
CA SER A 77 4.98 15.73 4.25
C SER A 77 6.39 16.32 4.01
N VAL A 78 6.50 17.32 3.13
CA VAL A 78 7.77 18.00 2.81
C VAL A 78 8.47 18.56 4.06
N ASP A 79 7.69 18.94 5.06
CA ASP A 79 8.18 19.50 6.32
C ASP A 79 8.57 18.43 7.37
N GLY A 80 8.49 17.14 7.01
CA GLY A 80 8.77 16.02 7.91
C GLY A 80 7.65 15.74 8.92
N ASN A 81 6.48 16.35 8.75
CA ASN A 81 5.33 16.07 9.61
C ASN A 81 4.63 14.79 9.10
N PRO A 82 4.47 13.76 9.95
CA PRO A 82 3.77 12.55 9.57
C PRO A 82 2.25 12.80 9.50
N ASP A 83 1.64 12.26 8.46
CA ASP A 83 0.19 12.12 8.27
C ASP A 83 -0.14 10.64 8.04
N TYR A 84 -1.42 10.29 8.06
CA TYR A 84 -1.86 8.97 7.67
C TYR A 84 -2.18 8.94 6.18
N LEU A 85 -1.82 7.83 5.54
CA LEU A 85 -2.21 7.53 4.17
C LEU A 85 -3.00 6.24 4.14
N THR A 86 -4.03 6.19 3.30
CA THR A 86 -4.77 4.96 3.01
C THR A 86 -4.91 4.79 1.50
N VAL A 87 -4.46 3.65 0.98
CA VAL A 87 -4.60 3.27 -0.43
C VAL A 87 -5.56 2.11 -0.53
N LYS A 88 -6.49 2.19 -1.49
CA LYS A 88 -7.41 1.09 -1.84
C LYS A 88 -6.97 0.46 -3.16
N TYR A 89 -6.86 -0.85 -3.21
CA TYR A 89 -6.59 -1.61 -4.43
C TYR A 89 -7.78 -2.48 -4.82
N SER A 90 -8.03 -2.56 -6.14
CA SER A 90 -8.98 -3.52 -6.69
C SER A 90 -8.41 -4.95 -6.60
N PRO A 91 -9.27 -5.99 -6.58
CA PRO A 91 -8.80 -7.38 -6.63
C PRO A 91 -7.94 -7.69 -7.87
N SER A 92 -8.23 -7.01 -8.99
CA SER A 92 -7.48 -7.09 -10.25
C SER A 92 -6.13 -6.35 -10.22
N GLY A 93 -5.82 -5.63 -9.15
CA GLY A 93 -4.61 -4.83 -9.00
C GLY A 93 -4.81 -3.35 -9.33
N PRO A 94 -3.73 -2.55 -9.36
CA PRO A 94 -3.79 -1.13 -9.68
C PRO A 94 -4.23 -0.95 -11.15
N GLY A 95 -5.43 -0.40 -11.30
CA GLY A 95 -6.08 -0.06 -12.56
C GLY A 95 -7.28 0.86 -12.30
N ILE A 96 -6.98 2.16 -12.20
CA ILE A 96 -7.85 3.36 -12.14
C ILE A 96 -9.02 3.35 -11.14
N GLU A 97 -8.72 3.70 -9.88
CA GLU A 97 -9.35 4.83 -9.15
C GLU A 97 -8.30 5.37 -8.16
N GLU A 98 -7.70 6.51 -8.49
CA GLU A 98 -6.82 7.26 -7.59
C GLU A 98 -7.70 8.15 -6.71
N ASN A 99 -7.83 7.81 -5.43
CA ASN A 99 -8.47 8.68 -4.45
C ASN A 99 -7.42 9.13 -3.44
N GLU A 100 -6.64 10.14 -3.82
CA GLU A 100 -5.90 10.95 -2.86
C GLU A 100 -6.92 11.80 -2.11
N THR A 101 -7.13 11.53 -0.81
CA THR A 101 -7.60 12.58 0.08
C THR A 101 -6.83 12.54 1.38
N SER A 102 -6.15 13.66 1.66
CA SER A 102 -5.68 14.15 2.96
C SER A 102 -6.84 14.43 3.95
N ASN A 103 -7.94 13.70 3.81
CA ASN A 103 -9.11 13.71 4.68
C ASN A 103 -9.69 12.30 4.67
N PRO A 104 -10.23 11.82 5.79
CA PRO A 104 -10.76 10.46 5.86
C PRO A 104 -12.01 10.39 4.97
N LYS A 105 -11.86 9.82 3.76
CA LYS A 105 -13.01 9.34 3.00
C LYS A 105 -13.44 8.02 3.63
N ILE A 106 -14.52 8.10 4.39
CA ILE A 106 -15.33 6.92 4.70
C ILE A 106 -15.87 6.42 3.36
N PHE A 107 -15.57 5.17 3.04
CA PHE A 107 -16.10 4.46 1.88
C PHE A 107 -17.61 4.24 1.99
#